data_AF-A0A1Y4LS89-F1
#
_entry.id   AF-A0A1Y4LS89-F1
#
_cell.length_a   1.000
_cell.length_b   1.000
_cell.length_c   1.000
_cell.angle_alpha   90.00
_cell.angle_beta   90.00
_cell.angle_gamma   90.00
#
_symmetry.space_group_name_H-M   'P 1'
#
loop_
_entity.id
_entity.type
_entity.pdbx_description
1 polymer ?
#
loop_
_entity_poly.entity_id
_entity_poly.type
_entity_poly.pdbx_seq_one_letter_code
_entity_poly.pdbx_strand_id
1 'polypeptide(L)'
;MQKKTNVRLLTQMALLTALMLVMAFTPLGYIPLPFMNATTMHIPVIIGACLLGPKMGGVLGGLFGITSVVRATISPNLTSFVFTPFYSFSPEFHGSWTSLIVAIVPRILIGVCAGLVFMALKKLIHNETISLAVSGFVGSMVNTIGVMGLIYLLFGEQYAAAGGTDPSLLLGVIMGVVGLNGVPEAIIAAVLTAAVSKAVLAVGRQASRA
;
A
#
# COMPACT_ATOMS: atom_id res chain seq x y z
N MET A 1 -24.47 -10.60 25.44
CA MET A 1 -24.38 -9.33 24.70
C MET A 1 -24.24 -9.63 23.21
N GLN A 2 -25.31 -9.53 22.42
CA GLN A 2 -25.18 -9.67 20.97
C GLN A 2 -24.59 -8.39 20.39
N LYS A 3 -23.32 -8.45 19.97
CA LYS A 3 -22.71 -7.41 19.13
C LYS A 3 -23.54 -7.37 17.84
N LYS A 4 -24.35 -6.33 17.64
CA LYS A 4 -25.01 -6.11 16.34
C LYS A 4 -23.90 -5.97 15.29
N THR A 5 -23.73 -6.98 14.44
CA THR A 5 -22.84 -6.91 13.29
C THR A 5 -23.26 -5.71 12.47
N ASN A 6 -22.36 -4.74 12.29
CA ASN A 6 -22.66 -3.56 11.48
C ASN A 6 -22.65 -3.99 10.02
N VAL A 7 -23.83 -4.36 9.50
CA VAL A 7 -24.01 -4.87 8.14
C VAL A 7 -23.40 -3.90 7.12
N ARG A 8 -23.55 -2.58 7.32
CA ARG A 8 -22.95 -1.56 6.45
C ARG A 8 -21.43 -1.64 6.41
N LEU A 9 -20.78 -1.80 7.57
CA LEU A 9 -19.33 -1.95 7.65
C LEU A 9 -18.86 -3.22 6.93
N LEU A 10 -19.59 -4.33 7.13
CA LEU A 10 -19.28 -5.60 6.48
C LEU A 10 -19.41 -5.48 4.95
N THR A 11 -20.47 -4.86 4.44
CA THR A 11 -20.67 -4.67 3.00
C THR A 11 -19.61 -3.75 2.39
N GLN A 12 -19.25 -2.65 3.06
CA GLN A 12 -18.20 -1.73 2.59
C GLN A 12 -16.82 -2.41 2.55
N MET A 13 -16.50 -3.19 3.58
CA MET A 13 -15.29 -4.02 3.63
C MET A 13 -15.26 -5.04 2.49
N ALA A 14 -16.37 -5.75 2.26
CA ALA A 14 -16.48 -6.76 1.22
C ALA A 14 -16.33 -6.13 -0.18
N LEU A 15 -16.94 -4.97 -0.42
CA LEU A 15 -16.84 -4.27 -1.70
C LEU A 15 -15.41 -3.77 -1.97
N LEU A 16 -14.76 -3.16 -0.97
CA LEU A 16 -13.35 -2.74 -1.10
C LEU A 16 -12.42 -3.93 -1.29
N THR A 17 -12.67 -5.03 -0.57
CA THR A 17 -11.92 -6.29 -0.71
C THR A 17 -12.07 -6.86 -2.12
N ALA A 18 -13.29 -6.94 -2.64
CA ALA A 18 -13.55 -7.43 -4.00
C ALA A 18 -12.86 -6.54 -5.05
N LEU A 19 -12.96 -5.21 -4.91
CA LEU A 19 -12.27 -4.26 -5.78
C LEU A 19 -10.75 -4.48 -5.75
N MET A 20 -10.17 -4.64 -4.56
CA MET A 20 -8.74 -4.89 -4.40
C MET A 20 -8.30 -6.21 -5.04
N LEU A 21 -9.10 -7.28 -4.91
CA LEU A 21 -8.80 -8.55 -5.58
C LEU A 21 -8.79 -8.39 -7.10
N VAL A 22 -9.78 -7.69 -7.67
CA VAL A 22 -9.81 -7.38 -9.11
C VAL A 22 -8.58 -6.56 -9.52
N MET A 23 -8.20 -5.54 -8.75
CA MET A 23 -6.99 -4.75 -9.02
C MET A 23 -5.71 -5.58 -8.90
N ALA A 24 -5.64 -6.54 -7.99
CA ALA A 24 -4.47 -7.40 -7.79
C ALA A 24 -4.19 -8.30 -8.99
N PHE A 25 -5.25 -8.83 -9.60
CA PHE A 25 -5.16 -9.73 -10.76
C PHE A 25 -5.20 -9.00 -12.11
N THR A 26 -5.29 -7.67 -12.10
CA THR A 26 -5.23 -6.85 -13.32
C THR A 26 -3.96 -5.99 -13.36
N PRO A 27 -3.55 -5.50 -14.54
CA PRO A 27 -2.42 -4.56 -14.65
C PRO A 27 -2.68 -3.22 -13.92
N LEU A 28 -3.94 -2.94 -13.55
CA LEU A 28 -4.33 -1.70 -12.90
C LEU A 28 -3.72 -1.56 -11.51
N GLY A 29 -3.57 -2.65 -10.74
CA GLY A 29 -3.05 -2.61 -9.38
C GLY A 29 -1.54 -2.41 -9.27
N TYR A 30 -0.81 -2.80 -10.33
CA TYR A 30 0.65 -2.79 -10.37
C TYR A 30 1.15 -2.59 -11.81
N ILE A 31 1.73 -1.42 -12.05
CA ILE A 31 2.29 -1.04 -13.34
C ILE A 31 3.77 -1.47 -13.37
N PRO A 32 4.18 -2.39 -14.25
CA PRO A 32 5.56 -2.84 -14.30
C PRO A 32 6.46 -1.73 -14.88
N LEU A 33 7.37 -1.21 -14.08
CA LEU A 33 8.45 -0.33 -14.52
C LEU A 33 9.78 -1.12 -14.59
N PRO A 34 10.79 -0.65 -15.35
CA PRO A 34 12.04 -1.38 -15.59
C PRO A 34 12.75 -1.88 -14.34
N PHE A 35 12.64 -1.14 -13.23
CA PHE A 35 13.32 -1.49 -11.97
C PHE A 35 12.36 -1.96 -10.86
N MET A 36 11.05 -1.69 -10.95
CA MET A 36 10.04 -2.14 -9.97
C MET A 36 8.61 -1.95 -10.45
N ASN A 37 7.67 -2.57 -9.74
CA ASN A 37 6.25 -2.34 -10.00
C ASN A 37 5.78 -1.07 -9.26
N ALA A 38 5.36 -0.06 -10.01
CA ALA A 38 4.60 1.05 -9.45
C ALA A 38 3.23 0.54 -8.97
N THR A 39 2.80 0.91 -7.77
CA THR A 39 1.61 0.33 -7.14
C THR A 39 0.48 1.34 -7.07
N THR A 40 -0.74 0.96 -7.42
CA THR A 40 -1.96 1.77 -7.19
C THR A 40 -2.87 1.14 -6.14
N MET A 41 -2.62 -0.13 -5.79
CA MET A 41 -3.38 -0.92 -4.81
C MET A 41 -3.39 -0.34 -3.40
N HIS A 42 -2.45 0.54 -3.07
CA HIS A 42 -2.48 1.25 -1.79
C HIS A 42 -3.62 2.28 -1.71
N ILE A 43 -4.14 2.79 -2.84
CA ILE A 43 -5.18 3.82 -2.87
C ILE A 43 -6.51 3.29 -2.27
N PRO A 44 -7.06 2.14 -2.69
CA PRO A 44 -8.25 1.55 -2.04
C PRO A 44 -8.06 1.30 -0.54
N VAL A 45 -6.85 0.91 -0.11
CA VAL A 45 -6.52 0.70 1.32
C VAL A 45 -6.60 2.02 2.09
N ILE A 46 -6.03 3.10 1.55
CA ILE A 46 -6.08 4.43 2.13
C ILE A 46 -7.53 4.95 2.19
N ILE A 47 -8.29 4.81 1.11
CA ILE A 47 -9.71 5.19 1.09
C ILE A 47 -10.48 4.42 2.17
N GLY A 48 -10.28 3.10 2.24
CA GLY A 48 -10.87 2.26 3.29
C GLY A 48 -10.47 2.70 4.69
N ALA A 49 -9.21 3.10 4.90
CA ALA A 49 -8.72 3.61 6.17
C ALA A 49 -9.37 4.95 6.57
N CYS A 50 -9.51 5.87 5.62
CA CYS A 50 -10.15 7.17 5.85
C CYS A 50 -11.65 7.04 6.14
N LEU A 51 -12.34 6.12 5.45
CA LEU A 51 -13.80 5.96 5.56
C LEU A 51 -14.22 5.07 6.73
N LEU A 52 -13.52 3.96 6.95
CA LEU A 52 -13.88 2.91 7.91
C LEU A 52 -13.02 2.93 9.18
N GLY A 53 -11.95 3.73 9.17
CA GLY A 53 -11.04 3.94 10.29
C GLY A 53 -9.74 3.11 10.21
N PRO A 54 -8.75 3.42 11.06
CA PRO A 54 -7.39 2.85 11.00
C PRO A 54 -7.35 1.33 11.13
N LYS A 55 -8.23 0.76 11.96
CA LYS A 55 -8.31 -0.69 12.18
C LYS A 55 -8.69 -1.43 10.91
N MET A 56 -9.70 -0.94 10.19
CA MET A 56 -10.16 -1.54 8.95
C MET A 56 -9.18 -1.28 7.80
N GLY A 57 -8.56 -0.09 7.80
CA GLY A 57 -7.42 0.21 6.94
C GLY A 57 -6.29 -0.81 7.10
N GLY A 58 -5.93 -1.16 8.33
CA GLY A 58 -4.92 -2.19 8.61
C GLY A 58 -5.32 -3.57 8.08
N VAL A 59 -6.60 -3.96 8.18
CA VAL A 59 -7.10 -5.23 7.61
C VAL A 59 -6.99 -5.24 6.10
N LEU A 60 -7.43 -4.17 5.43
CA LEU A 60 -7.29 -4.02 3.97
C LEU A 60 -5.81 -3.99 3.56
N GLY A 61 -4.95 -3.35 4.35
CA GLY A 61 -3.50 -3.40 4.19
C GLY A 61 -2.93 -4.82 4.31
N GLY A 62 -3.39 -5.61 5.26
CA GLY A 62 -3.03 -7.02 5.38
C GLY A 62 -3.42 -7.82 4.14
N LEU A 63 -4.64 -7.62 3.63
CA LEU A 63 -5.10 -8.21 2.38
C LEU A 63 -4.18 -7.82 1.21
N PHE A 64 -3.82 -6.54 1.09
CA PHE A 64 -2.88 -6.06 0.09
C PHE A 64 -1.52 -6.78 0.20
N GLY A 65 -1.03 -6.98 1.41
CA GLY A 65 0.19 -7.76 1.68
C GLY A 65 0.09 -9.19 1.16
N ILE A 66 -1.00 -9.91 1.49
CA ILE A 66 -1.24 -11.29 1.03
C ILE A 66 -1.30 -11.34 -0.51
N THR A 67 -2.07 -10.45 -1.13
CA THR A 67 -2.17 -10.40 -2.59
C THR A 67 -0.84 -10.08 -3.26
N SER A 68 0.03 -9.30 -2.60
CA SER A 68 1.38 -9.00 -3.10
C SER A 68 2.27 -10.23 -3.09
N VAL A 69 2.19 -11.07 -2.05
CA VAL A 69 2.92 -12.35 -1.98
C VAL A 69 2.45 -13.31 -3.08
N VAL A 70 1.13 -13.45 -3.23
CA VAL A 70 0.52 -14.31 -4.26
C VAL A 70 0.96 -13.87 -5.66
N ARG A 71 0.89 -12.58 -5.96
CA ARG A 71 1.29 -12.04 -7.26
C ARG A 71 2.79 -12.16 -7.51
N ALA A 72 3.63 -11.91 -6.50
CA ALA A 72 5.07 -12.10 -6.62
C ALA A 72 5.46 -13.56 -6.89
N THR A 73 4.60 -14.51 -6.50
CA THR A 73 4.78 -15.95 -6.75
C THR A 73 4.30 -16.36 -8.15
N ILE A 74 3.18 -15.80 -8.63
CA ILE A 74 2.57 -16.16 -9.93
C ILE A 74 3.22 -15.41 -11.10
N SER A 75 3.67 -14.17 -10.88
CA SER A 75 4.30 -13.32 -11.91
C SER A 75 5.61 -12.75 -11.36
N PRO A 76 6.67 -13.58 -11.32
CA PRO A 76 7.93 -13.17 -10.73
C PRO A 76 8.68 -12.16 -11.60
N ASN A 77 9.22 -11.14 -10.95
CA ASN A 77 10.17 -10.17 -11.49
C ASN A 77 11.54 -10.37 -10.80
N LEU A 78 12.56 -9.67 -11.28
CA LEU A 78 13.93 -9.70 -10.72
C LEU A 78 13.98 -9.41 -9.21
N THR A 79 13.03 -8.64 -8.67
CA THR A 79 12.96 -8.27 -7.24
C THR A 79 11.91 -9.06 -6.44
N SER A 80 11.25 -10.05 -7.06
CA SER A 80 10.17 -10.80 -6.41
C SER A 80 10.63 -11.64 -5.22
N PHE A 81 11.91 -12.02 -5.13
CA PHE A 81 12.47 -12.77 -4.00
C PHE A 81 12.33 -12.03 -2.65
N VAL A 82 12.26 -10.70 -2.68
CA VAL A 82 12.07 -9.89 -1.47
C VAL A 82 10.61 -9.86 -1.00
N PHE A 83 9.67 -10.24 -1.86
CA PHE A 83 8.23 -10.19 -1.57
C PHE A 83 7.58 -11.56 -1.37
N THR A 84 8.26 -12.66 -1.71
CA THR A 84 7.77 -14.02 -1.45
C THR A 84 8.90 -14.95 -1.05
N PRO A 85 8.70 -15.80 -0.01
CA PRO A 85 9.65 -16.84 0.36
C PRO A 85 9.67 -18.00 -0.65
N PHE A 86 8.66 -18.07 -1.52
CA PHE A 86 8.45 -19.18 -2.45
C PHE A 86 9.17 -18.98 -3.80
N TYR A 87 9.86 -17.86 -3.98
CA TYR A 87 10.63 -17.57 -5.19
C TYR A 87 12.11 -17.44 -4.87
N SER A 88 12.90 -18.30 -5.50
CA SER A 88 14.36 -18.26 -5.47
C SER A 88 14.85 -18.17 -6.91
N PHE A 89 15.55 -17.09 -7.25
CA PHE A 89 16.07 -16.88 -8.60
C PHE A 89 17.40 -17.61 -8.83
N SER A 90 18.18 -17.81 -7.76
CA SER A 90 19.50 -18.46 -7.78
C SER A 90 19.88 -18.95 -6.36
N PRO A 91 20.93 -19.80 -6.21
CA PRO A 91 21.43 -20.30 -4.90
C PRO A 91 21.85 -19.21 -3.89
N GLU A 92 22.00 -17.97 -4.36
CA GLU A 92 22.40 -16.79 -3.57
C GLU A 92 21.21 -15.85 -3.24
N PHE A 93 20.07 -16.00 -3.92
CA PHE A 93 18.89 -15.14 -3.78
C PHE A 93 17.71 -15.95 -3.28
N HIS A 94 17.69 -16.19 -1.97
CA HIS A 94 16.67 -17.00 -1.34
C HIS A 94 15.61 -16.11 -0.70
N GLY A 95 14.35 -16.31 -1.11
CA GLY A 95 13.22 -15.81 -0.35
C GLY A 95 13.25 -16.41 1.05
N SER A 96 13.32 -15.55 2.07
CA SER A 96 13.28 -15.97 3.47
C SER A 96 11.91 -15.66 4.05
N TRP A 97 11.58 -16.23 5.21
CA TRP A 97 10.37 -15.86 5.96
C TRP A 97 10.32 -14.35 6.27
N THR A 98 11.46 -13.66 6.22
CA THR A 98 11.57 -12.20 6.29
C THR A 98 10.95 -11.49 5.08
N SER A 99 10.86 -12.12 3.90
CA SER A 99 10.17 -11.56 2.71
C SER A 99 8.67 -11.34 2.97
N LEU A 100 8.03 -12.20 3.78
CA LEU A 100 6.64 -12.00 4.22
C LEU A 100 6.50 -10.74 5.09
N ILE A 101 7.50 -10.45 5.92
CA ILE A 101 7.52 -9.24 6.76
C ILE A 101 7.58 -8.01 5.85
N VAL A 102 8.46 -8.01 4.85
CA VAL A 102 8.55 -6.91 3.87
C VAL A 102 7.26 -6.75 3.08
N ALA A 103 6.59 -7.86 2.70
CA ALA A 103 5.34 -7.81 1.95
C ALA A 103 4.14 -7.32 2.78
N ILE A 104 4.04 -7.71 4.07
CA ILE A 104 2.83 -7.51 4.87
C ILE A 104 2.94 -6.30 5.79
N VAL A 105 4.07 -6.10 6.46
CA VAL A 105 4.19 -5.07 7.52
C VAL A 105 3.99 -3.65 6.98
N PRO A 106 4.71 -3.21 5.93
CA PRO A 106 4.48 -1.88 5.36
C PRO A 106 3.04 -1.70 4.90
N ARG A 107 2.39 -2.77 4.42
CA ARG A 107 1.05 -2.69 3.83
C ARG A 107 -0.03 -2.49 4.89
N ILE A 108 0.11 -3.16 6.04
CA ILE A 108 -0.72 -2.87 7.22
C ILE A 108 -0.46 -1.44 7.70
N LEU A 109 0.80 -1.01 7.74
CA LEU A 109 1.16 0.34 8.19
C LEU A 109 0.56 1.44 7.31
N ILE A 110 0.47 1.27 5.98
CA ILE A 110 -0.21 2.22 5.09
C ILE A 110 -1.62 2.50 5.61
N GLY A 111 -2.42 1.45 5.83
CA GLY A 111 -3.80 1.60 6.25
C GLY A 111 -3.95 2.18 7.65
N VAL A 112 -3.07 1.80 8.59
CA VAL A 112 -3.10 2.36 9.95
C VAL A 112 -2.69 3.84 9.94
N CYS A 113 -1.56 4.16 9.31
CA CYS A 113 -1.02 5.53 9.25
C CYS A 113 -1.98 6.47 8.51
N ALA A 114 -2.50 6.08 7.34
CA ALA A 114 -3.44 6.90 6.60
C ALA A 114 -4.71 7.20 7.41
N GLY A 115 -5.27 6.19 8.08
CA GLY A 115 -6.44 6.37 8.93
C GLY A 115 -6.19 7.28 10.14
N LEU A 116 -5.02 7.14 10.79
CA LEU A 116 -4.64 7.97 11.94
C LEU A 116 -4.40 9.42 11.52
N VAL A 117 -3.68 9.63 10.41
CA VAL A 117 -3.43 10.96 9.83
C VAL A 117 -4.75 11.63 9.48
N PHE A 118 -5.69 10.92 8.84
CA PHE A 118 -6.99 11.47 8.52
C PHE A 118 -7.75 11.92 9.77
N MET A 119 -7.78 11.08 10.81
CA MET A 119 -8.47 11.38 12.06
C MET A 119 -7.85 12.58 12.79
N ALA A 120 -6.52 12.66 12.84
CA ALA A 120 -5.80 13.77 13.45
C ALA A 120 -6.01 15.09 12.69
N LEU A 121 -5.85 15.08 11.37
CA LEU A 121 -5.99 16.28 10.54
C LEU A 121 -7.43 16.77 10.46
N LYS A 122 -8.40 15.87 10.47
CA LYS A 122 -9.82 16.25 10.54
C LYS A 122 -10.12 17.04 11.81
N LYS A 123 -9.49 16.71 12.94
CA LYS A 123 -9.63 17.43 14.21
C LYS A 123 -8.88 18.76 14.23
N LEU A 124 -7.73 18.83 13.56
CA LEU A 124 -6.85 20.01 13.59
C LEU A 124 -7.24 21.07 12.57
N ILE A 125 -7.42 20.67 11.30
CA ILE A 125 -7.57 21.59 10.16
C ILE A 125 -9.05 21.84 9.84
N HIS A 126 -9.96 20.98 10.30
CA HIS A 126 -11.40 21.00 9.96
C HIS A 126 -11.74 20.98 8.46
N ASN A 127 -10.74 20.84 7.58
CA ASN A 127 -10.93 20.73 6.13
C ASN A 127 -10.80 19.27 5.68
N GLU A 128 -11.93 18.65 5.37
CA GLU A 128 -12.00 17.25 4.96
C GLU A 128 -11.18 16.95 3.69
N THR A 129 -11.14 17.88 2.73
CA THR A 129 -10.44 17.64 1.45
C THR A 129 -8.93 17.60 1.65
N ILE A 130 -8.40 18.52 2.46
CA ILE A 130 -6.97 18.59 2.79
C ILE A 130 -6.59 17.36 3.64
N SER A 131 -7.41 16.99 4.62
CA SER A 131 -7.15 15.81 5.44
C SER A 131 -7.08 14.53 4.59
N LEU A 132 -7.96 14.37 3.60
CA LEU A 132 -7.93 13.23 2.70
C LEU A 132 -6.69 13.23 1.78
N ALA A 133 -6.33 14.38 1.22
CA ALA A 133 -5.17 14.51 0.35
C ALA A 133 -3.87 14.18 1.09
N VAL A 134 -3.68 14.75 2.28
CA VAL A 134 -2.49 14.48 3.12
C VAL A 134 -2.44 13.02 3.56
N SER A 135 -3.60 12.42 3.87
CA SER A 135 -3.65 10.98 4.22
C SER A 135 -3.27 10.09 3.04
N GLY A 136 -3.66 10.46 1.82
CA GLY A 136 -3.22 9.80 0.58
C GLY A 136 -1.72 9.91 0.35
N PHE A 137 -1.17 11.12 0.52
CA PHE A 137 0.27 11.36 0.40
C PHE A 137 1.07 10.54 1.42
N VAL A 138 0.70 10.64 2.71
CA VAL A 138 1.40 9.92 3.79
C VAL A 138 1.27 8.41 3.62
N GLY A 139 0.09 7.91 3.25
CA GLY A 139 -0.11 6.48 2.99
C GLY A 139 0.82 5.96 1.89
N SER A 140 0.94 6.68 0.77
CA SER A 140 1.86 6.31 -0.31
C SER A 140 3.33 6.40 0.11
N MET A 141 3.71 7.43 0.87
CA MET A 141 5.08 7.56 1.39
C MET A 141 5.44 6.44 2.36
N VAL A 142 4.52 6.03 3.24
CA VAL A 142 4.71 4.89 4.13
C VAL A 142 4.91 3.59 3.36
N ASN A 143 4.23 3.41 2.22
CA ASN A 143 4.48 2.27 1.33
C ASN A 143 5.91 2.31 0.79
N THR A 144 6.29 3.39 0.12
CA THR A 144 7.58 3.45 -0.58
C THR A 144 8.75 3.41 0.38
N ILE A 145 8.72 4.21 1.45
CA ILE A 145 9.77 4.25 2.47
C ILE A 145 9.79 2.96 3.29
N GLY A 146 8.62 2.44 3.69
CA GLY A 146 8.54 1.21 4.49
C GLY A 146 9.02 -0.01 3.74
N VAL A 147 8.67 -0.13 2.45
CA VAL A 147 9.14 -1.23 1.60
C VAL A 147 10.63 -1.12 1.35
N MET A 148 11.10 0.04 0.89
CA MET A 148 12.52 0.22 0.54
C MET A 148 13.42 0.15 1.77
N GLY A 149 12.98 0.67 2.92
CA GLY A 149 13.71 0.59 4.18
C GLY A 149 13.83 -0.85 4.69
N LEU A 150 12.78 -1.66 4.59
CA LEU A 150 12.87 -3.07 4.96
C LEU A 150 13.70 -3.89 3.97
N ILE A 151 13.66 -3.56 2.67
CA ILE A 151 14.56 -4.16 1.66
C ILE A 151 16.02 -3.86 2.03
N TYR A 152 16.34 -2.61 2.37
CA TYR A 152 17.69 -2.21 2.78
C TYR A 152 18.19 -3.01 3.99
N LEU A 153 17.36 -3.13 5.04
CA LEU A 153 17.76 -3.77 6.30
C LEU A 153 17.89 -5.29 6.19
N LEU A 154 17.06 -5.95 5.38
CA LEU A 154 16.93 -7.41 5.38
C LEU A 154 17.51 -8.08 4.13
N PHE A 155 17.56 -7.36 3.01
CA PHE A 155 17.94 -7.89 1.70
C PHE A 155 18.88 -6.96 0.93
N GLY A 156 19.55 -6.01 1.60
CA GLY A 156 20.34 -4.97 0.95
C GLY A 156 21.41 -5.50 -0.01
N GLU A 157 22.21 -6.48 0.41
CA GLU A 157 23.26 -7.09 -0.43
C GLU A 157 22.68 -7.83 -1.64
N GLN A 158 21.61 -8.60 -1.43
CA GLN A 158 20.91 -9.32 -2.49
C GLN A 158 20.20 -8.36 -3.46
N TYR A 159 19.66 -7.25 -2.98
CA TYR A 159 19.05 -6.25 -3.85
C TYR A 159 20.11 -5.53 -4.70
N ALA A 160 21.32 -5.29 -4.15
CA ALA A 160 22.45 -4.70 -4.87
C ALA A 160 22.90 -5.60 -6.01
N ALA A 161 23.13 -6.87 -5.68
CA ALA A 161 23.61 -7.87 -6.63
C ALA A 161 22.57 -8.13 -7.74
N ALA A 162 21.28 -8.17 -7.41
CA ALA A 162 20.21 -8.30 -8.41
C ALA A 162 20.06 -7.05 -9.30
N GLY A 163 20.37 -5.86 -8.78
CA GLY A 163 20.39 -4.60 -9.52
C GLY A 163 21.67 -4.34 -10.32
N GLY A 164 22.69 -5.19 -10.19
CA GLY A 164 24.00 -5.00 -10.82
C GLY A 164 24.80 -3.82 -10.26
N THR A 165 24.52 -3.40 -9.03
CA THR A 165 25.14 -2.22 -8.38
C THR A 165 25.82 -2.60 -7.07
N ASP A 166 26.96 -1.98 -6.76
CA ASP A 166 27.66 -2.17 -5.50
C ASP A 166 26.78 -1.85 -4.27
N PRO A 167 26.92 -2.58 -3.15
CA PRO A 167 26.18 -2.32 -1.91
C PRO A 167 26.32 -0.89 -1.37
N SER A 168 27.43 -0.21 -1.68
CA SER A 168 27.68 1.19 -1.32
C SER A 168 26.80 2.20 -2.08
N LEU A 169 26.32 1.83 -3.28
CA LEU A 169 25.43 2.65 -4.12
C LEU A 169 23.95 2.36 -3.87
N LEU A 170 23.64 1.31 -3.10
CA LEU A 170 22.26 0.86 -2.85
C LEU A 170 21.37 1.96 -2.26
N LEU A 171 21.94 2.73 -1.33
CA LEU A 171 21.23 3.84 -0.67
C LEU A 171 20.89 4.94 -1.70
N GLY A 172 21.80 5.21 -2.64
CA GLY A 172 21.57 6.13 -3.75
C GLY A 172 20.48 5.65 -4.72
N VAL A 173 20.48 4.35 -5.04
CA VAL A 173 19.43 3.73 -5.88
C VAL A 173 18.08 3.79 -5.19
N ILE A 174 18.00 3.45 -3.90
CA ILE A 174 16.78 3.53 -3.10
C ILE A 174 16.26 4.97 -3.03
N MET A 175 17.13 5.94 -2.78
CA MET A 175 16.75 7.35 -2.74
C MET A 175 16.27 7.84 -4.12
N GLY A 176 16.92 7.42 -5.20
CA GLY A 176 16.50 7.72 -6.57
C GLY A 176 15.13 7.13 -6.88
N VAL A 177 14.86 5.91 -6.43
CA VAL A 177 13.56 5.25 -6.56
C VAL A 177 12.47 5.98 -5.77
N VAL A 178 12.75 6.32 -4.50
CA VAL A 178 11.82 7.04 -3.64
C VAL A 178 11.49 8.40 -4.24
N GLY A 179 12.49 9.09 -4.80
CA GLY A 179 12.32 10.38 -5.46
C GLY A 179 11.57 10.31 -6.79
N LEU A 180 11.99 9.41 -7.70
CA LEU A 180 11.48 9.36 -9.07
C LEU A 180 10.13 8.64 -9.18
N ASN A 181 9.89 7.60 -8.38
CA ASN A 181 8.66 6.83 -8.41
C ASN A 181 7.76 7.17 -7.22
N GLY A 182 8.33 7.24 -6.01
CA GLY A 182 7.55 7.47 -4.80
C GLY A 182 6.85 8.82 -4.76
N VAL A 183 7.51 9.90 -5.18
CA VAL A 183 6.91 11.25 -5.14
C VAL A 183 5.73 11.38 -6.13
N PRO A 184 5.86 11.01 -7.42
CA PRO A 184 4.72 11.01 -8.34
C PRO A 184 3.57 10.11 -7.87
N GLU A 185 3.88 8.91 -7.37
CA GLU A 185 2.87 8.01 -6.80
C GLU A 185 2.11 8.67 -5.65
N ALA A 186 2.82 9.34 -4.73
CA ALA A 186 2.19 9.99 -3.59
C ALA A 186 1.33 11.20 -3.96
N ILE A 187 1.71 11.94 -4.99
CA ILE A 187 0.89 13.04 -5.52
C ILE A 187 -0.39 12.48 -6.14
N ILE A 188 -0.27 11.44 -6.97
CA ILE A 188 -1.42 10.77 -7.59
C ILE A 188 -2.34 10.18 -6.51
N ALA A 189 -1.77 9.51 -5.50
CA ALA A 189 -2.50 8.95 -4.38
C ALA A 189 -3.22 10.03 -3.57
N ALA A 190 -2.61 11.18 -3.34
CA ALA A 190 -3.23 12.32 -2.65
C ALA A 190 -4.46 12.83 -3.40
N VAL A 191 -4.33 13.07 -4.71
CA VAL A 191 -5.42 13.57 -5.55
C VAL A 191 -6.56 12.55 -5.63
N LEU A 192 -6.24 11.28 -5.92
CA LEU A 192 -7.24 10.22 -6.07
C LEU A 192 -7.95 9.92 -4.74
N THR A 193 -7.21 9.88 -3.63
CA THR A 193 -7.80 9.67 -2.30
C THR A 193 -8.77 10.80 -1.96
N ALA A 194 -8.39 12.05 -2.22
CA ALA A 194 -9.25 13.20 -1.97
C ALA A 194 -10.50 13.18 -2.86
N ALA A 195 -10.34 12.97 -4.16
CA ALA A 195 -11.45 12.97 -5.12
C ALA A 195 -12.45 11.84 -4.83
N VAL A 196 -11.97 10.61 -4.71
CA VAL A 196 -12.82 9.43 -4.52
C VAL A 196 -13.46 9.44 -3.14
N SER A 197 -12.69 9.68 -2.08
CA SER A 197 -13.26 9.66 -0.71
C SER A 197 -14.29 10.77 -0.53
N LYS A 198 -14.08 11.96 -1.12
CA LYS A 198 -15.07 13.05 -1.07
C LYS A 198 -16.35 12.67 -1.83
N ALA A 199 -16.24 12.06 -3.00
CA ALA A 199 -17.41 11.58 -3.74
C ALA A 199 -18.21 10.53 -2.94
N VAL A 200 -17.52 9.56 -2.34
CA VAL A 200 -18.15 8.52 -1.51
C VAL A 200 -18.80 9.12 -0.26
N LEU A 201 -18.16 10.08 0.40
CA LEU A 201 -18.73 10.79 1.55
C LEU A 201 -19.95 11.64 1.17
N ALA A 202 -19.93 12.28 0.00
CA ALA A 202 -21.06 13.08 -0.49
C ALA A 202 -22.30 12.21 -0.72
N VAL A 203 -22.15 11.08 -1.41
CA VAL A 203 -23.24 10.11 -1.63
C VAL A 203 -23.74 9.55 -0.31
N GLY A 204 -22.83 9.20 0.60
CA GLY A 204 -23.18 8.69 1.93
C GLY A 204 -24.00 9.68 2.78
N ARG A 205 -23.77 11.00 2.63
CA ARG A 205 -24.54 12.05 3.32
C ARG A 205 -25.92 12.27 2.69
N GLN A 206 -26.02 12.15 1.37
CA GLN A 206 -27.31 12.24 0.67
C GLN A 206 -28.23 11.08 1.05
N ALA A 207 -27.71 9.85 1.08
CA ALA A 207 -28.47 8.67 1.47
C ALA A 207 -28.94 8.67 2.95
N SER A 208 -28.29 9.45 3.82
CA SER A 208 -28.74 9.63 5.21
C SER A 208 -29.75 10.76 5.41
N ARG A 209 -29.97 11.59 4.39
CA ARG A 209 -30.91 12.72 4.41
C ARG A 209 -32.24 12.39 3.70
N ALA A 210 -32.26 11.35 2.88
CA ALA A 210 -33.45 10.75 2.28
C ALA A 210 -34.05 9.71 3.23
#